data_AF-A0A433XHS2-F1
#
_entry.id   AF-A0A433XHS2-F1
#
_cell.length_a   1.000
_cell.length_b   1.000
_cell.length_c   1.000
_cell.angle_alpha   90.00
_cell.angle_beta   90.00
_cell.angle_gamma   90.00
#
_symmetry.space_group_name_H-M   'P 1'
#
loop_
_entity.id
_entity.type
_entity.pdbx_description
1 polymer ?
#
loop_
_entity_poly.entity_id
_entity_poly.type
_entity_poly.pdbx_seq_one_letter_code
_entity_poly.pdbx_strand_id
1 'polypeptide(L)'
;MKSKSFDSAMKKIVLLGICIGVVLFILTQTVFEVPIVVGTTTYKGLTASLFLLIGSPIAVILIGFISTLFTYKSNGDSYHK
;
A
#
# COMPACT_ATOMS: atom_id res chain seq x y z
N MET A 1 -3.06 25.49 12.17
CA MET A 1 -2.75 24.21 12.86
C MET A 1 -3.12 22.95 12.05
N LYS A 2 -2.91 22.90 10.72
CA LYS A 2 -3.34 21.77 9.87
C LYS A 2 -2.24 20.74 9.52
N SER A 3 -0.96 21.03 9.77
CA SER A 3 0.17 20.18 9.34
C SER A 3 0.36 18.91 10.20
N LYS A 4 0.20 18.99 11.53
CA LYS A 4 0.46 17.85 12.43
C LYS A 4 -0.49 16.66 12.21
N SER A 5 -1.74 16.92 11.83
CA SER A 5 -2.72 15.85 11.63
C SER A 5 -2.47 15.06 10.34
N PHE A 6 -1.99 15.74 9.29
CA PHE A 6 -1.65 15.09 8.03
C PHE A 6 -0.36 14.26 8.15
N ASP A 7 0.64 14.78 8.86
CA ASP A 7 1.90 14.05 9.15
C ASP A 7 1.65 12.77 9.96
N SER A 8 0.77 12.83 10.95
CA SER A 8 0.41 11.66 11.76
C SER A 8 -0.37 10.61 10.97
N ALA A 9 -1.31 11.03 10.10
CA ALA A 9 -2.05 10.12 9.24
C ALA A 9 -1.13 9.43 8.21
N MET A 10 -0.22 10.20 7.59
CA MET A 10 0.77 9.68 6.63
C MET A 10 1.66 8.61 7.29
N LYS A 11 2.18 8.88 8.49
CA LYS A 11 2.99 7.91 9.25
C LYS A 11 2.23 6.61 9.55
N LYS A 12 0.95 6.69 9.90
CA LYS A 12 0.12 5.50 10.15
C LYS A 12 -0.08 4.67 8.88
N ILE A 13 -0.33 5.31 7.74
CA ILE A 13 -0.51 4.63 6.46
C ILE A 13 0.79 3.95 6.01
N VAL A 14 1.92 4.63 6.15
CA VAL A 14 3.24 4.06 5.83
C VAL A 14 3.54 2.86 6.74
N LEU A 15 3.30 3.00 8.06
CA LEU A 15 3.50 1.91 9.00
C LEU A 15 2.60 0.70 8.69
N LEU A 16 1.35 0.94 8.30
CA LEU A 16 0.42 -0.11 7.88
C LEU A 16 0.93 -0.82 6.61
N GLY A 17 1.39 -0.07 5.62
CA GLY A 17 1.95 -0.63 4.38
C GLY A 17 3.22 -1.45 4.60
N ILE A 18 4.06 -1.04 5.55
CA ILE A 18 5.24 -1.81 5.97
C ILE A 18 4.81 -3.08 6.69
N CYS A 19 3.87 -3.01 7.65
CA CYS A 19 3.37 -4.20 8.34
C CYS A 19 2.78 -5.22 7.37
N ILE A 20 1.93 -4.78 6.43
CA ILE A 20 1.34 -5.65 5.41
C ILE A 20 2.45 -6.26 4.53
N GLY A 21 3.43 -5.45 4.12
CA GLY A 21 4.55 -5.91 3.29
C GLY A 21 5.41 -6.96 4.01
N VAL A 22 5.67 -6.76 5.30
CA VAL A 22 6.42 -7.71 6.13
C VAL A 22 5.65 -9.01 6.33
N VAL A 23 4.35 -8.94 6.60
CA VAL A 23 3.51 -10.15 6.74
C VAL A 23 3.51 -10.95 5.43
N LEU A 24 3.29 -10.29 4.30
CA LEU A 24 3.30 -10.94 2.99
C LEU A 24 4.70 -11.49 2.66
N PHE A 25 5.77 -10.79 3.01
CA PHE A 25 7.15 -11.26 2.85
C PHE A 25 7.40 -12.55 3.64
N ILE A 26 7.03 -12.58 4.93
CA ILE A 26 7.20 -13.77 5.78
C ILE A 26 6.37 -14.92 5.23
N LEU A 27 5.13 -14.67 4.84
CA LEU A 27 4.25 -15.69 4.26
C LEU A 27 4.83 -16.27 2.96
N THR A 28 5.44 -15.41 2.15
CA THR A 28 6.08 -15.78 0.88
C THR A 28 7.30 -16.68 1.09
N GLN A 29 8.07 -16.43 2.15
CA GLN A 29 9.28 -17.18 2.47
C GLN A 29 9.02 -18.51 3.21
N THR A 30 7.90 -18.62 3.94
CA THR A 30 7.68 -19.74 4.89
C THR A 30 6.59 -20.72 4.49
N VAL A 31 5.54 -20.29 3.78
CA VAL A 31 4.36 -21.13 3.53
C VAL A 31 3.99 -21.21 2.05
N PHE A 32 4.02 -20.09 1.34
CA PHE A 32 3.58 -20.04 -0.05
C PHE A 32 4.60 -19.27 -0.88
N GLU A 33 5.40 -19.94 -1.72
CA GLU A 33 6.14 -19.19 -2.76
C GLU A 33 5.11 -18.50 -3.66
N VAL A 34 4.90 -17.20 -3.47
CA VAL A 34 4.06 -16.37 -4.32
C VAL A 34 4.94 -15.87 -5.47
N PRO A 35 4.83 -16.45 -6.68
CA PRO A 35 5.55 -15.93 -7.83
C PRO A 35 4.99 -14.54 -8.19
N ILE A 36 5.87 -13.55 -8.32
CA ILE A 36 5.48 -12.22 -8.79
C ILE A 36 5.73 -12.15 -10.28
N VAL A 37 4.68 -11.87 -11.04
CA VAL A 37 4.76 -11.67 -12.48
C VAL A 37 4.77 -10.17 -12.78
N VAL A 38 5.83 -9.67 -13.41
CA VAL A 38 5.92 -8.30 -13.90
C VAL A 38 6.00 -8.36 -15.42
N GLY A 39 4.92 -7.99 -16.11
CA GLY A 39 4.83 -8.16 -17.55
C GLY A 39 4.83 -9.63 -17.95
N THR A 40 5.87 -10.10 -18.64
CA THR A 40 6.05 -11.49 -19.07
C THR A 40 7.11 -12.24 -18.25
N THR A 41 7.81 -11.57 -17.34
CA THR A 41 8.83 -12.18 -16.48
C THR A 41 8.23 -12.60 -15.14
N THR A 42 8.48 -13.86 -14.77
CA THR A 42 8.09 -14.42 -13.46
C THR A 42 9.29 -14.42 -12.53
N TYR A 43 9.21 -13.66 -11.45
CA TYR A 43 10.17 -13.63 -10.36
C TYR A 43 9.75 -14.65 -9.30
N LYS A 44 10.73 -15.38 -8.75
CA LYS A 44 10.52 -16.43 -7.74
C LYS A 44 11.46 -16.24 -6.55
N GLY A 45 11.14 -16.94 -5.46
CA GLY A 45 11.94 -16.96 -4.24
C GLY A 45 12.20 -15.55 -3.69
N LEU A 46 13.44 -15.31 -3.26
CA LEU A 46 13.83 -14.09 -2.53
C LEU A 46 13.60 -12.81 -3.34
N THR A 47 13.79 -12.84 -4.66
CA THR A 47 13.57 -11.68 -5.52
C THR A 47 12.09 -11.27 -5.54
N ALA A 48 11.17 -12.25 -5.65
CA ALA A 48 9.74 -11.99 -5.55
C ALA A 48 9.38 -11.42 -4.17
N SER A 49 9.90 -12.01 -3.10
CA SER A 49 9.65 -11.55 -1.73
C SER A 49 10.09 -10.09 -1.54
N LEU A 50 11.28 -9.70 -2.03
CA LEU A 50 11.75 -8.31 -1.98
C LEU A 50 10.87 -7.35 -2.78
N PHE A 51 10.43 -7.74 -3.96
CA PHE A 51 9.48 -6.95 -4.76
C PHE A 51 8.16 -6.74 -4.01
N LEU A 52 7.67 -7.76 -3.30
CA LEU A 52 6.46 -7.67 -2.50
C LEU A 52 6.63 -6.73 -1.30
N LEU A 53 7.78 -6.80 -0.62
CA LEU A 53 8.10 -5.98 0.54
C LEU A 53 8.21 -4.49 0.19
N ILE A 54 8.83 -4.15 -0.96
CA ILE A 54 8.96 -2.78 -1.44
C ILE A 54 7.67 -2.30 -2.11
N GLY A 55 7.01 -3.17 -2.87
CA GLY A 55 5.80 -2.86 -3.61
C GLY A 55 4.57 -2.64 -2.72
N SER A 56 4.47 -3.35 -1.59
CA SER A 56 3.33 -3.24 -0.66
C SER A 56 3.14 -1.81 -0.11
N PRO A 57 4.15 -1.15 0.49
CA PRO A 57 4.02 0.24 0.93
C PRO A 57 3.59 1.19 -0.18
N ILE A 58 4.12 1.02 -1.39
CA ILE A 58 3.79 1.85 -2.56
C ILE A 58 2.32 1.65 -2.94
N ALA A 59 1.86 0.40 -3.03
CA ALA A 59 0.47 0.07 -3.35
C ALA A 59 -0.51 0.64 -2.32
N VAL A 60 -0.19 0.53 -1.02
CA VAL A 60 -1.03 1.08 0.06
C VAL A 60 -1.10 2.61 0.00
N ILE A 61 0.02 3.29 -0.28
CA ILE A 61 0.03 4.75 -0.49
C ILE A 61 -0.84 5.14 -1.69
N LEU A 62 -0.73 4.42 -2.81
CA LEU A 62 -1.54 4.66 -4.00
C LEU A 62 -3.02 4.45 -3.73
N ILE A 63 -3.41 3.36 -3.05
CA ILE A 63 -4.80 3.10 -2.67
C ILE A 63 -5.33 4.19 -1.74
N GLY A 64 -4.53 4.61 -0.75
CA GLY A 64 -4.86 5.72 0.13
C GLY A 64 -5.09 7.02 -0.64
N PHE A 65 -4.18 7.35 -1.56
CA PHE A 65 -4.29 8.51 -2.43
C PHE A 65 -5.54 8.47 -3.32
N ILE A 66 -5.80 7.35 -4.00
CA ILE A 66 -6.99 7.15 -4.83
C ILE A 66 -8.26 7.31 -3.99
N SER A 67 -8.31 6.69 -2.80
CA SER A 67 -9.45 6.77 -1.89
C SER A 67 -9.73 8.20 -1.43
N THR A 68 -8.69 9.02 -1.25
CA THR A 68 -8.87 10.44 -0.92
C THR A 68 -9.47 11.24 -2.08
N LEU A 69 -9.11 10.94 -3.34
CA LEU A 69 -9.70 11.62 -4.50
C LEU A 69 -11.21 11.35 -4.61
N PHE A 70 -11.64 10.10 -4.39
CA PHE A 70 -13.05 9.73 -4.43
C PHE A 70 -13.83 10.29 -3.23
N THR A 71 -13.25 10.28 -2.03
CA THR A 71 -13.88 10.88 -0.84
C THR A 71 -14.00 12.40 -0.97
N TYR A 72 -13.01 13.08 -1.55
CA TYR A 72 -13.07 14.53 -1.78
C TYR A 72 -14.17 14.89 -2.78
N LYS A 73 -14.34 14.10 -3.84
CA LYS A 73 -15.45 14.24 -4.78
C LYS A 73 -16.81 14.00 -4.11
N SER A 74 -16.90 13.02 -3.21
CA SER A 74 -18.13 12.72 -2.47
C SER A 74 -18.54 13.81 -1.48
N ASN A 75 -17.60 14.50 -0.83
CA ASN A 75 -17.90 15.58 0.12
C ASN A 75 -18.19 16.92 -0.54
N GLY A 76 -17.75 17.15 -1.79
CA GLY A 76 -18.11 18.35 -2.55
C GLY A 76 -19.60 18.44 -2.90
N ASP A 77 -20.29 17.30 -2.96
CA ASP A 77 -21.72 17.21 -3.31
C ASP A 77 -22.65 17.48 -2.11
N SER A 78 -22.12 17.43 -0.88
CA SER A 78 -22.90 17.64 0.35
C SER A 78 -23.03 19.11 0.79
N TYR A 79 -22.35 20.04 0.10
CA TYR A 79 -22.46 21.49 0.36
C TYR A 79 -23.44 22.21 -0.57
N HIS A 80 -24.12 21.48 -1.46
CA HIS A 80 -25.11 22.02 -2.40
C HIS A 80 -26.56 21.58 -2.10
N LYS A 81 -26.87 21.15 -0.87
CA LYS A 81 -28.25 20.92 -0.40
C LYS A 81 -28.61 21.83 0.76
#